data_AF-A0A623BG24-F1
#
_entry.id   AF-A0A623BG24-F1
#
_cell.length_a   1.000
_cell.length_b   1.000
_cell.length_c   1.000
_cell.angle_alpha   90.00
_cell.angle_beta   90.00
_cell.angle_gamma   90.00
#
_symmetry.space_group_name_H-M   'P 1'
#
loop_
_entity.id
_entity.type
_entity.pdbx_description
1 polymer ?
#
loop_
_entity_poly.entity_id
_entity_poly.type
_entity_poly.pdbx_seq_one_letter_code
_entity_poly.pdbx_strand_id
1 'polypeptide(L)'
;MQIISEEFNLSYSLKGGLVRSVAEGSFDGKKYSASVRIDATNLYDVENEKTGGLDTIKKELIFKISCPDNTTAGQVLSFIREKFKSNQVLDLDGSIPDNNNVVKVLTPVNYFLGVEIKKSKN
;
A
#
# COMPACT_ATOMS: atom_id res chain seq x y z
N MET A 1 -15.46 7.81 -2.63
CA MET A 1 -16.04 6.46 -2.51
C MET A 1 -16.12 6.18 -1.03
N GLN A 2 -17.32 5.94 -0.52
CA GLN A 2 -17.58 5.68 0.90
C GLN A 2 -18.17 4.28 0.99
N ILE A 3 -17.74 3.50 1.99
CA ILE A 3 -18.29 2.17 2.25
C ILE A 3 -19.69 2.36 2.83
N ILE A 4 -20.69 1.70 2.24
CA ILE A 4 -22.10 1.75 2.65
C ILE A 4 -22.47 0.50 3.46
N SER A 5 -21.83 -0.63 3.17
CA SER A 5 -21.88 -1.89 3.92
C SER A 5 -20.54 -2.60 3.78
N GLU A 6 -20.03 -3.19 4.86
CA GLU A 6 -18.76 -3.93 4.89
C GLU A 6 -19.05 -5.36 5.34
N GLU A 7 -18.98 -6.31 4.41
CA GLU A 7 -19.21 -7.74 4.69
C GLU A 7 -17.92 -8.49 4.99
N PHE A 8 -16.76 -7.94 4.60
CA PHE A 8 -15.45 -8.49 4.88
C PHE A 8 -14.39 -7.40 4.91
N ASN A 9 -13.32 -7.67 5.67
CA ASN A 9 -12.11 -6.86 5.70
C ASN A 9 -11.00 -7.56 4.91
N LEU A 10 -10.14 -6.77 4.26
CA LEU A 10 -8.95 -7.27 3.58
C LEU A 10 -7.69 -6.77 4.28
N SER A 11 -6.87 -7.72 4.70
CA SER A 11 -5.56 -7.45 5.29
C SER A 11 -4.46 -8.00 4.38
N TYR A 12 -3.36 -7.26 4.31
CA TYR A 12 -2.21 -7.52 3.45
C TYR A 12 -0.94 -7.53 4.29
N SER A 13 -0.09 -8.52 4.09
CA SER A 13 1.21 -8.64 4.74
C SER A 13 2.32 -8.44 3.72
N LEU A 14 2.98 -7.29 3.75
CA LEU A 14 4.04 -6.94 2.80
C LEU A 14 5.41 -7.28 3.39
N LYS A 15 6.19 -8.06 2.64
CA LYS A 15 7.60 -8.37 2.99
C LYS A 15 8.60 -7.37 2.40
N GLY A 16 8.15 -6.53 1.46
CA GLY A 16 8.97 -5.57 0.75
C GLY A 16 8.20 -4.88 -0.37
N GLY A 17 8.87 -3.95 -1.04
CA GLY A 17 8.33 -3.19 -2.17
C GLY A 17 9.13 -1.92 -2.44
N LEU A 18 8.88 -1.29 -3.59
CA LEU A 18 9.46 0.00 -3.93
C LEU A 18 8.62 1.11 -3.29
N VAL A 19 9.22 1.88 -2.39
CA VAL A 19 8.50 2.88 -1.58
C VAL A 19 8.85 4.29 -2.04
N ARG A 20 7.85 5.11 -2.28
CA ARG A 20 8.01 6.54 -2.64
C ARG A 20 6.95 7.42 -2.01
N SER A 21 7.33 8.62 -1.58
CA SER A 21 6.41 9.68 -1.21
C SER A 21 5.99 10.48 -2.45
N VAL A 22 4.75 10.95 -2.46
CA VAL A 22 4.20 11.87 -3.44
C VAL A 22 3.77 13.11 -2.68
N ALA A 23 4.36 14.25 -3.03
CA ALA A 23 3.98 15.53 -2.44
C ALA A 23 2.57 15.94 -2.90
N GLU A 24 1.89 16.70 -2.05
CA GLU A 24 0.68 17.40 -2.46
C GLU A 24 0.99 18.39 -3.60
N GLY A 25 0.00 18.61 -4.46
CA GLY A 25 0.14 19.53 -5.57
C GLY A 25 -1.12 19.63 -6.40
N SER A 26 -1.05 20.39 -7.48
CA SER A 26 -2.15 20.49 -8.45
C SER A 26 -1.62 20.28 -9.86
N PHE A 27 -2.28 19.41 -10.62
CA PHE A 27 -2.03 19.25 -12.05
C PHE A 27 -3.36 19.28 -12.78
N ASP A 28 -3.47 20.13 -13.80
CA ASP A 28 -4.67 20.29 -14.63
C ASP A 28 -5.96 20.54 -13.79
N GLY A 29 -5.87 21.46 -12.83
CA GLY A 29 -6.98 21.81 -11.92
C GLY A 29 -7.34 20.75 -10.87
N LYS A 30 -6.74 19.54 -10.92
CA LYS A 30 -6.94 18.49 -9.92
C LYS A 30 -5.92 18.61 -8.81
N LYS A 31 -6.40 18.77 -7.58
CA LYS A 31 -5.57 18.70 -6.37
C LYS A 31 -5.28 17.25 -6.02
N TYR A 32 -4.02 16.96 -5.72
CA TYR A 32 -3.55 15.69 -5.21
C TYR A 32 -3.06 15.91 -3.79
N SER A 33 -3.53 15.08 -2.86
CA SER A 33 -3.06 15.07 -1.48
C SER A 33 -1.69 14.40 -1.39
N ALA A 34 -0.93 14.75 -0.35
CA ALA A 34 0.27 14.00 0.02
C ALA A 34 -0.06 12.51 0.21
N SER A 35 0.85 11.63 -0.20
CA SER A 35 0.70 10.18 -0.01
C SER A 35 2.01 9.44 -0.05
N VAL A 36 2.01 8.20 0.43
CA VAL A 36 3.08 7.23 0.21
C VAL A 36 2.56 6.09 -0.65
N ARG A 37 3.36 5.63 -1.61
CA ARG A 37 3.07 4.48 -2.46
C ARG A 37 4.09 3.37 -2.22
N ILE A 38 3.59 2.15 -2.16
CA ILE A 38 4.40 0.92 -2.15
C ILE A 38 4.03 0.11 -3.39
N ASP A 39 4.94 0.03 -4.35
CA ASP A 39 4.79 -0.81 -5.52
C ASP A 39 5.35 -2.20 -5.15
N ALA A 40 4.48 -3.20 -4.98
CA ALA A 40 4.84 -4.55 -4.54
C ALA A 40 4.46 -5.59 -5.60
N THR A 41 5.33 -6.57 -5.83
CA THR A 41 5.18 -7.55 -6.92
C THR A 41 5.37 -8.97 -6.41
N ASN A 42 4.49 -9.86 -6.86
CA ASN A 42 4.70 -11.30 -6.81
C ASN A 42 5.06 -11.82 -8.21
N LEU A 43 5.95 -12.80 -8.25
CA LEU A 43 6.29 -13.54 -9.46
C LEU A 43 5.63 -14.92 -9.40
N TYR A 44 5.18 -15.40 -10.55
CA TYR A 44 4.55 -16.70 -10.70
C TYR A 44 5.11 -17.38 -11.94
N ASP A 45 5.39 -18.67 -11.83
CA ASP A 45 5.62 -19.49 -13.01
C ASP A 45 4.27 -20.02 -13.50
N VAL A 46 4.02 -19.85 -14.79
CA VAL A 46 2.79 -20.29 -15.45
C VAL A 46 3.18 -21.14 -16.65
N GLU A 47 2.54 -22.30 -16.77
CA GLU A 47 2.76 -23.18 -17.91
C GLU A 47 2.22 -22.55 -19.20
N ASN A 48 3.06 -22.52 -20.22
CA ASN A 48 2.69 -22.10 -21.55
C ASN A 48 2.36 -23.33 -22.39
N GLU A 49 1.07 -23.64 -22.52
CA GLU A 49 0.57 -24.82 -23.23
C GLU A 49 1.05 -24.91 -24.69
N LYS A 50 1.43 -23.78 -25.31
CA LYS A 50 1.88 -23.75 -26.71
C LYS A 50 3.36 -24.08 -26.88
N THR A 51 4.19 -23.73 -25.89
CA THR A 51 5.65 -23.94 -25.95
C THR A 51 6.11 -25.09 -25.06
N GLY A 52 5.27 -25.56 -24.13
CA GLY A 52 5.58 -26.58 -23.13
C GLY A 52 6.57 -26.10 -22.05
N GLY A 53 6.85 -24.80 -21.98
CA GLY A 53 7.75 -24.19 -21.00
C GLY A 53 7.02 -23.51 -19.85
N LEU A 54 7.78 -23.07 -18.85
CA LEU A 54 7.29 -22.21 -17.76
C LEU A 54 7.66 -20.75 -18.05
N ASP A 55 6.64 -19.90 -18.19
CA ASP A 55 6.81 -18.45 -18.28
C ASP A 55 6.75 -17.85 -16.87
N THR A 56 7.75 -17.05 -16.50
CA THR A 56 7.67 -16.24 -15.28
C THR A 56 6.90 -14.95 -15.57
N ILE A 57 5.76 -14.77 -14.91
CA ILE A 57 4.94 -13.56 -15.00
C ILE A 57 4.97 -12.77 -13.69
N LYS A 58 4.78 -11.46 -13.79
CA LYS A 58 4.65 -10.56 -12.64
C LYS A 58 3.20 -10.13 -12.41
N LYS A 59 2.78 -10.09 -11.14
CA LYS A 59 1.55 -9.42 -10.69
C LYS A 59 1.90 -8.36 -9.66
N GLU A 60 1.49 -7.13 -9.92
CA GLU A 60 1.82 -5.97 -9.10
C GLU A 60 0.56 -5.45 -8.39
N LEU A 61 0.74 -5.01 -7.15
CA LEU A 61 -0.21 -4.19 -6.42
C LEU A 61 0.48 -2.91 -5.95
N ILE A 62 -0.25 -1.79 -6.03
CA ILE A 62 0.22 -0.47 -5.59
C ILE A 62 -0.54 -0.07 -4.33
N PHE A 63 0.11 -0.06 -3.18
CA PHE A 63 -0.51 0.35 -1.93
C PHE A 63 -0.38 1.85 -1.76
N LYS A 64 -1.50 2.57 -1.73
CA LYS A 64 -1.54 4.02 -1.54
C LYS A 64 -1.99 4.36 -0.11
N ILE A 65 -1.10 5.00 0.64
CA ILE A 65 -1.34 5.53 1.98
C ILE A 65 -1.54 7.04 1.85
N SER A 66 -2.76 7.51 2.08
CA SER A 66 -3.06 8.95 2.07
C SER A 66 -2.48 9.61 3.32
N CYS A 67 -1.81 10.74 3.15
CA CYS A 67 -1.20 11.50 4.25
C CYS A 67 -1.84 12.89 4.35
N PRO A 68 -1.96 13.47 5.55
CA PRO A 68 -2.52 14.81 5.74
C PRO A 68 -1.65 15.91 5.13
N ASP A 69 -0.32 15.73 5.14
CA ASP A 69 0.65 16.71 4.64
C ASP A 69 1.95 16.03 4.16
N ASN A 70 2.82 16.82 3.53
CA ASN A 70 4.10 16.36 2.98
C ASN A 70 5.07 15.85 4.07
N THR A 71 5.05 16.46 5.24
CA THR A 71 5.92 16.09 6.36
C THR A 71 5.58 14.68 6.85
N THR A 72 4.29 14.41 7.03
CA THR A 72 3.75 13.13 7.43
C THR A 72 4.05 12.07 6.37
N ALA A 73 3.92 12.40 5.09
CA ALA A 73 4.31 11.48 4.01
C ALA A 73 5.81 11.10 4.08
N GLY A 74 6.69 12.05 4.43
CA GLY A 74 8.11 11.78 4.64
C GLY A 74 8.40 10.87 5.85
N GLN A 75 7.65 11.02 6.93
CA GLN A 75 7.74 10.17 8.12
C GLN A 75 7.26 8.75 7.84
N VAL A 76 6.09 8.60 7.21
CA VAL A 76 5.52 7.31 6.80
C VAL A 76 6.47 6.57 5.85
N LEU A 77 7.06 7.30 4.88
CA LEU A 77 8.07 6.74 3.96
C LEU A 77 9.26 6.16 4.73
N SER A 78 9.79 6.91 5.70
CA SER A 78 10.95 6.50 6.49
C SER A 78 10.65 5.25 7.31
N PHE A 79 9.51 5.23 8.01
CA PHE A 79 9.04 4.08 8.79
C PHE A 79 8.96 2.79 7.95
N ILE A 80 8.33 2.86 6.77
CA ILE A 80 8.15 1.69 5.91
C ILE A 80 9.50 1.21 5.37
N ARG A 81 10.38 2.14 4.98
CA ARG A 81 11.72 1.77 4.49
C ARG A 81 12.56 1.10 5.58
N GLU A 82 12.47 1.56 6.83
CA GLU A 82 13.14 0.91 7.96
C GLU A 82 12.59 -0.49 8.22
N LYS A 83 11.26 -0.66 8.25
CA LYS A 83 10.61 -1.97 8.37
C LYS A 83 11.14 -2.96 7.33
N PHE A 84 11.16 -2.58 6.05
CA PHE A 84 11.64 -3.44 4.97
C PHE A 84 13.15 -3.68 5.03
N LYS A 85 13.96 -2.67 5.37
CA LYS A 85 15.41 -2.86 5.57
C LYS A 85 15.72 -3.85 6.69
N SER A 86 14.90 -3.88 7.73
CA SER A 86 15.01 -4.83 8.85
C SER A 86 14.34 -6.18 8.58
N ASN A 87 13.90 -6.46 7.34
CA ASN A 87 13.16 -7.68 6.95
C ASN A 87 11.90 -7.94 7.80
N GLN A 88 11.31 -6.88 8.36
CA GLN A 88 10.07 -6.99 9.10
C GLN A 88 8.87 -6.92 8.15
N VAL A 89 7.86 -7.72 8.44
CA VAL A 89 6.58 -7.69 7.72
C VAL A 89 5.82 -6.42 8.09
N LEU A 90 5.23 -5.77 7.09
CA LEU A 90 4.30 -4.66 7.25
C LEU A 90 2.88 -5.15 6.99
N ASP A 91 2.11 -5.29 8.06
CA ASP A 91 0.69 -5.65 7.98
C ASP A 91 -0.18 -4.40 7.83
N LEU A 92 -1.08 -4.44 6.85
CA LEU A 92 -1.95 -3.33 6.45
C LEU A 92 -3.36 -3.82 6.18
N ASP A 93 -4.35 -3.12 6.69
CA ASP A 93 -5.72 -3.19 6.16
C ASP A 93 -5.87 -2.31 4.93
N GLY A 94 -6.56 -2.80 3.91
CA GLY A 94 -6.71 -2.12 2.63
C GLY A 94 -8.01 -2.44 1.90
N SER A 95 -8.29 -1.68 0.83
CA SER A 95 -9.41 -1.95 -0.07
C SER A 95 -9.11 -3.08 -1.04
N ILE A 96 -10.15 -3.57 -1.72
CA ILE A 96 -9.97 -4.30 -2.99
C ILE A 96 -9.17 -3.41 -3.95
N PRO A 97 -8.21 -3.96 -4.73
CA PRO A 97 -7.48 -3.18 -5.73
C PRO A 97 -8.42 -2.62 -6.80
N ASP A 98 -8.19 -1.38 -7.22
CA ASP A 98 -8.91 -0.79 -8.34
C ASP A 98 -8.41 -1.32 -9.71
N ASN A 99 -9.00 -0.83 -10.80
CA ASN A 99 -8.62 -1.24 -12.16
C ASN A 99 -7.16 -0.91 -12.54
N ASN A 100 -6.46 -0.10 -11.74
CA ASN A 100 -5.04 0.22 -11.90
C ASN A 100 -4.17 -0.55 -10.88
N ASN A 101 -4.70 -1.60 -10.27
CA ASN A 101 -4.08 -2.39 -9.20
C ASN A 101 -3.76 -1.58 -7.93
N VAL A 102 -4.44 -0.45 -7.70
CA VAL A 102 -4.21 0.39 -6.53
C VAL A 102 -5.06 -0.09 -5.36
N VAL A 103 -4.40 -0.53 -4.29
CA VAL A 103 -5.00 -0.80 -2.98
C VAL A 103 -4.98 0.49 -2.17
N LYS A 104 -6.14 0.98 -1.73
CA LYS A 104 -6.20 2.10 -0.77
C LYS A 104 -5.97 1.54 0.62
N VAL A 105 -4.91 2.00 1.28
CA VAL A 105 -4.62 1.57 2.65
C VAL A 105 -5.60 2.25 3.60
N LEU A 106 -6.30 1.44 4.39
CA LEU A 106 -7.27 1.85 5.40
C LEU A 106 -6.65 1.92 6.80
N THR A 107 -5.46 1.34 6.97
CA THR A 107 -4.68 1.47 8.20
C THR A 107 -4.45 2.95 8.54
N PRO A 108 -4.81 3.41 9.74
CA PRO A 108 -4.69 4.81 10.12
C PRO A 108 -3.24 5.32 10.04
N VAL A 109 -3.05 6.55 9.58
CA VAL A 109 -1.71 7.16 9.44
C VAL A 109 -0.92 7.14 10.77
N ASN A 110 -1.61 7.28 11.90
CA ASN A 110 -1.03 7.25 13.24
C ASN A 110 -0.24 5.97 13.55
N TYR A 111 -0.63 4.82 12.96
CA TYR A 111 0.09 3.56 13.10
C TYR A 111 1.54 3.69 12.61
N PHE A 112 1.74 4.33 11.47
CA PHE A 112 3.06 4.54 10.87
C PHE A 112 3.89 5.60 11.59
N LEU A 113 3.23 6.46 12.37
CA LEU A 113 3.89 7.49 13.18
C LEU A 113 4.28 6.98 14.57
N GLY A 114 4.02 5.70 14.88
CA GLY A 114 4.32 5.13 16.19
C GLY A 114 3.44 5.69 17.31
N VAL A 115 2.33 6.35 16.97
CA VAL A 115 1.34 6.79 17.95
C VAL A 115 0.46 5.59 18.27
N GLU A 116 0.75 4.92 19.38
CA GLU A 116 -0.06 3.80 19.87
C GLU A 116 -1.52 4.25 20.07
N ILE A 117 -2.41 3.84 19.16
CA ILE A 117 -3.84 3.89 19.42
C ILE A 117 -4.13 2.76 20.41
N LYS A 118 -4.19 3.06 21.70
CA LYS A 118 -4.76 2.16 22.69
C LYS A 118 -6.16 1.79 22.19
N LYS A 119 -6.34 0.55 21.72
CA LYS A 119 -7.68 0.00 21.46
C LYS A 119 -8.47 0.16 22.75
N SER A 120 -9.46 1.05 22.75
CA SER A 120 -10.49 1.04 23.80
C SER A 120 -11.16 -0.31 23.72
N LYS A 121 -10.98 -1.15 24.74
CA LYS A 121 -11.83 -2.32 24.95
C LYS A 121 -13.23 -1.79 25.18
N ASN A 122 -14.12 -2.01 24.23
CA ASN A 122 -15.56 -2.10 24.52
C ASN A 122 -15.89 -3.57 24.65
#